data_AF-A0A1Y2K9P5-F1
#
_entry.id   AF-A0A1Y2K9P5-F1
#
_cell.length_a   1.000
_cell.length_b   1.000
_cell.length_c   1.000
_cell.angle_alpha   90.00
_cell.angle_beta   90.00
_cell.angle_gamma   90.00
#
_symmetry.space_group_name_H-M   'P 1'
#
loop_
_entity.id
_entity.type
_entity.pdbx_description
1 polymer ?
#
loop_
_entity_poly.entity_id
_entity_poly.type
_entity_poly.pdbx_seq_one_letter_code
_entity_poly.pdbx_strand_id
1 'polypeptide(L)' 'METVKTAFAYLDGVEIHAGEESGKLVVTVEDPDYRRCIDTVSELAYVEGVLSTALVYQHMENDEDATEEESAS' A
#
# COMPACT_ATOMS: atom_id res chain seq x y z
N MET A 1 15.65 10.00 5.59
CA MET A 1 15.08 8.82 4.90
C MET A 1 15.27 7.54 5.68
N GLU A 2 16.47 7.25 6.20
CA GLU A 2 16.77 6.00 6.93
C GLU A 2 15.78 5.75 8.08
N THR A 3 15.48 6.76 8.90
CA THR A 3 14.51 6.68 10.00
C THR A 3 13.09 6.29 9.56
N VAL A 4 12.61 6.82 8.42
CA VAL A 4 11.27 6.51 7.88
C VAL A 4 11.23 5.08 7.35
N LYS A 5 12.27 4.65 6.63
CA LYS A 5 12.38 3.27 6.15
C LYS A 5 12.40 2.29 7.31
N THR A 6 13.16 2.60 8.36
CA THR A 6 13.20 1.79 9.58
C THR A 6 11.83 1.74 10.24
N ALA A 7 11.13 2.86 10.37
CA ALA A 7 9.78 2.88 10.94
C ALA A 7 8.81 2.00 10.15
N PHE A 8 8.82 2.08 8.83
CA PHE A 8 7.93 1.29 7.98
C PHE A 8 8.28 -0.21 7.99
N ALA A 9 9.57 -0.56 8.12
CA ALA A 9 10.00 -1.96 8.22
C ALA A 9 9.51 -2.68 9.50
N TYR A 10 8.99 -1.95 10.49
CA TYR A 10 8.37 -2.52 11.69
C TYR A 10 6.84 -2.60 11.61
N LEU A 11 6.22 -2.09 10.53
CA LEU A 11 4.79 -2.19 10.33
C LEU A 11 4.46 -3.53 9.65
N ASP A 12 3.53 -4.27 10.23
CA ASP A 12 3.04 -5.51 9.64
C ASP A 12 2.29 -5.22 8.34
N GLY A 13 2.48 -6.06 7.33
CA GLY A 13 1.86 -5.88 6.01
C GLY A 13 2.44 -4.74 5.16
N VAL A 14 3.55 -4.10 5.53
CA VAL A 14 4.18 -3.04 4.72
C VAL A 14 5.48 -3.54 4.07
N GLU A 15 5.53 -3.52 2.75
CA GLU A 15 6.70 -3.88 1.96
C GLU A 15 7.31 -2.66 1.26
N ILE A 16 8.63 -2.48 1.34
CA ILE A 16 9.34 -1.37 0.70
C ILE A 16 10.00 -1.85 -0.60
N HIS A 17 9.59 -1.30 -1.74
CA HIS A 17 10.10 -1.72 -3.06
C HIS A 17 11.20 -0.81 -3.62
N ALA A 18 11.10 0.51 -3.41
CA ALA A 18 12.05 1.48 -3.96
C ALA A 18 12.07 2.76 -3.12
N GLY A 19 13.16 3.55 -3.21
CA GLY A 19 13.11 4.93 -2.67
C GLY A 19 14.37 5.55 -2.11
N GLU A 20 15.55 5.18 -2.61
CA GLU A 20 16.82 5.72 -2.10
C GLU A 20 17.32 6.95 -2.89
N GLU A 21 16.89 7.11 -4.14
CA GLU A 21 17.53 8.03 -5.09
C GLU A 21 16.80 9.37 -5.32
N SER A 22 15.59 9.58 -4.78
CA SER A 22 14.79 10.78 -5.11
C SER A 22 13.89 11.32 -3.99
N GLY A 23 14.14 10.92 -2.74
CA GLY A 23 13.32 11.40 -1.62
C GLY A 23 11.86 10.90 -1.67
N LYS A 24 11.60 9.83 -2.41
CA LYS A 24 10.31 9.14 -2.50
C LYS A 24 10.48 7.73 -1.98
N LEU A 25 9.45 7.16 -1.37
CA LEU A 25 9.41 5.76 -0.99
C LEU A 25 8.21 5.11 -1.67
N VAL A 26 8.44 3.98 -2.35
CA VAL A 26 7.38 3.16 -2.94
C VAL A 26 7.19 1.97 -2.01
N VAL A 27 5.97 1.84 -1.50
CA VAL A 27 5.59 0.76 -0.60
C VAL A 27 4.30 0.10 -1.05
N THR A 28 4.14 -1.17 -0.71
CA THR A 28 2.90 -1.92 -0.83
C THR A 28 2.38 -2.21 0.57
N VAL A 29 1.06 -2.14 0.74
CA VAL A 29 0.38 -2.48 2.01
C VAL A 29 -0.57 -3.63 1.72
N GLU A 30 -0.38 -4.74 2.41
CA GLU A 30 -1.18 -5.96 2.28
C GLU A 30 -1.73 -6.39 3.64
N ASP A 31 -3.04 -6.57 3.72
CA ASP A 31 -3.75 -7.10 4.89
C ASP A 31 -5.02 -7.82 4.40
N PRO A 32 -5.41 -8.95 5.02
CA PRO A 32 -6.68 -9.62 4.70
C PRO A 32 -7.91 -8.74 4.96
N ASP A 33 -7.82 -7.74 5.83
CA ASP A 33 -8.86 -6.75 6.05
C ASP A 33 -8.56 -5.45 5.31
N TYR A 34 -9.39 -5.11 4.33
CA TYR A 34 -9.20 -3.88 3.56
C TYR A 34 -9.19 -2.61 4.44
N ARG A 35 -9.98 -2.56 5.52
CA ARG A 35 -10.00 -1.37 6.38
C ARG A 35 -8.65 -1.22 7.07
N ARG A 36 -8.00 -2.31 7.46
CA ARG A 36 -6.62 -2.30 7.95
C ARG A 36 -5.64 -1.73 6.92
N CYS A 37 -5.74 -2.11 5.64
CA CYS A 37 -4.90 -1.50 4.60
C CYS A 37 -5.05 0.03 4.56
N ILE A 38 -6.29 0.53 4.59
CA ILE A 38 -6.57 1.98 4.55
C ILE A 38 -6.11 2.69 5.83
N ASP A 39 -6.29 2.06 6.98
CA ASP A 39 -5.82 2.58 8.27
C ASP A 39 -4.29 2.70 8.26
N THR A 40 -3.59 1.63 7.87
CA THR A 40 -2.13 1.63 7.72
C THR A 40 -1.67 2.74 6.78
N VAL A 41 -2.26 2.89 5.58
CA VAL A 41 -1.92 3.98 4.64
C VAL A 41 -2.10 5.36 5.29
N SER A 42 -3.13 5.52 6.12
CA SER A 42 -3.37 6.76 6.87
C SER A 42 -2.32 6.98 7.95
N GLU A 43 -1.92 5.94 8.68
CA GLU A 43 -0.84 5.99 9.68
C GLU A 43 0.51 6.37 9.05
N LEU A 44 0.83 5.84 7.86
CA LEU A 44 2.06 6.19 7.13
C LEU A 44 2.15 7.70 6.87
N ALA A 45 1.02 8.38 6.64
CA ALA A 45 0.98 9.82 6.39
C ALA A 45 1.38 10.66 7.62
N TYR A 46 1.26 10.10 8.83
CA TYR A 46 1.58 10.76 10.09
C TYR A 46 2.98 10.44 10.63
N VAL A 47 3.75 9.57 9.97
CA VAL A 47 5.11 9.23 10.40
C VAL A 47 6.03 10.44 10.23
N GLU A 48 6.79 10.76 11.28
CA GLU A 48 7.74 11.87 11.26
C GLU A 48 8.76 11.70 10.12
N GLY A 49 8.87 12.73 9.28
CA GLY A 49 9.73 12.72 8.10
C GLY A 49 9.02 12.34 6.79
N VAL A 50 7.74 11.96 6.84
CA VAL A 50 6.89 11.82 5.66
C VAL A 50 6.28 13.18 5.31
N LEU A 51 6.55 13.65 4.08
CA LEU A 51 6.02 14.93 3.60
C LEU A 51 4.62 14.79 3.00
N SER A 52 4.36 13.66 2.34
CA SER A 52 3.09 13.36 1.67
C SER A 52 3.06 11.88 1.29
N THR A 53 1.88 11.30 1.33
CA THR A 53 1.58 9.95 0.84
C THR A 53 0.57 10.05 -0.29
N ALA A 54 0.77 9.26 -1.36
CA ALA A 54 -0.17 9.16 -2.46
C ALA A 54 -0.42 7.69 -2.77
N LEU A 55 -1.69 7.28 -2.72
CA LEU A 55 -2.10 5.94 -3.13
C LEU A 55 -2.05 5.86 -4.66
N VAL A 56 -1.18 5.01 -5.19
CA VAL A 56 -0.97 4.86 -6.64
C VAL A 56 -1.86 3.78 -7.23
N TYR A 57 -2.01 2.67 -6.50
CA TYR A 57 -2.76 1.50 -6.93
C TYR A 57 -3.46 0.88 -5.72
N GLN A 58 -4.66 0.35 -5.95
CA GLN A 58 -5.40 -0.45 -4.98
C GLN A 58 -5.98 -1.66 -5.71
N HIS A 59 -5.89 -2.83 -5.08
CA HIS A 59 -6.56 -4.05 -5.52
C HIS A 59 -7.34 -4.60 -4.33
N MET A 60 -8.58 -5.03 -4.59
CA MET A 60 -9.42 -5.70 -3.61
C MET A 60 -9.90 -6.98 -4.27
N GLU A 61 -9.61 -8.14 -3.67
CA GLU A 61 -10.27 -9.38 -4.08
C GLU A 61 -11.74 -9.26 -3.68
N ASN A 62 -12.56 -8.87 -4.66
CA ASN A 62 -14.00 -8.84 -4.52
C ASN A 62 -14.52 -10.20 -5.00
N ASP A 63 -15.42 -10.84 -4.25
CA ASP A 63 -16.09 -12.10 -4.62
C ASP A 63 -16.91 -11.99 -5.93
N GLU A 64 -16.91 -10.79 -6.55
CA GLU A 64 -17.63 -10.45 -7.77
C GLU A 64 -16.84 -10.72 -9.07
N ASP A 65 -15.62 -11.26 -9.00
CA ASP A 65 -14.92 -11.83 -10.18
C ASP A 65 -15.45 -13.25 -10.49
N ALA A 66 -16.78 -13.40 -10.54
CA ALA A 66 -17.45 -14.66 -10.86
C ALA A 66 -18.77 -14.45 -11.65
N THR A 67 -18.97 -13.29 -12.29
CA THR A 67 -20.03 -13.15 -13.31
C THR A 67 -19.45 -13.44 -14.70
N GLU A 68 -19.61 -14.70 -15.12
CA GLU A 68 -20.16 -15.17 -16.42
C GLU A 68 -20.08 -14.22 -17.64
N GLU A 69 -19.93 -14.63 -18.88
CA GLU A 69 -19.67 -15.88 -19.61
C GLU A 69 -19.55 -15.38 -21.08
N GLU A 70 -18.83 -16.13 -21.90
CA GLU A 70 -19.02 -16.26 -23.35
C GLU A 70 -20.10 -15.36 -24.02
N SER A 71 -19.68 -14.38 -24.80
CA SER A 71 -20.42 -13.98 -26.00
C SER A 71 -19.57 -14.34 -27.20
N ALA A 72 -19.85 -15.55 -27.71
CA ALA A 72 -19.51 -15.96 -29.05
C ALA A 72 -20.03 -14.92 -30.06
N SER A 73 -19.17 -14.43 -30.96
CA SER A 73 -19.29 -14.63 -32.42
C SER A 73 -18.25 -13.85 -33.21
#